data_AF-A0A5N7Y684-F1
#
_entry.id   AF-A0A5N7Y684-F1
#
_cell.length_a   1.000
_cell.length_b   1.000
_cell.length_c   1.000
_cell.angle_alpha   90.00
_cell.angle_beta   90.00
_cell.angle_gamma   90.00
#
_symmetry.space_group_name_H-M   'P 1'
#
loop_
_entity.id
_entity.type
_entity.pdbx_description
1 polymer ?
#
loop_
_entity_poly.entity_id
_entity_poly.type
_entity_poly.pdbx_seq_one_letter_code
_entity_poly.pdbx_strand_id
1 'polypeptide(L)' 'MADNSLKVSELARFARNLENFSKTSPEEAMYHRFHGILESQIVTLQCCGVITSQGAVKLHEQMVEVIRAKRGTTQQPQ' A
#
# COMPACT_ATOMS: atom_id res chain seq x y z
N MET A 1 -12.02 17.03 20.80
CA MET A 1 -10.97 16.31 21.56
C MET A 1 -10.93 14.90 21.00
N ALA A 2 -9.82 14.44 20.42
CA ALA A 2 -9.71 13.04 20.03
C ALA A 2 -9.87 12.18 21.29
N ASP A 3 -10.71 11.14 21.20
CA ASP A 3 -10.92 10.19 22.29
C ASP A 3 -9.55 9.66 22.76
N ASN A 4 -9.25 9.79 24.05
CA ASN A 4 -7.98 9.33 24.62
C ASN A 4 -7.76 7.83 24.36
N SER A 5 -8.83 7.03 24.25
CA SER A 5 -8.77 5.63 23.86
C SER A 5 -8.27 5.46 22.42
N LEU A 6 -8.83 6.24 21.49
CA LEU A 6 -8.41 6.27 20.08
C LEU A 6 -6.93 6.65 19.95
N LYS A 7 -6.49 7.70 20.67
CA LYS A 7 -5.09 8.15 20.65
C LYS A 7 -4.13 7.04 21.09
N VAL A 8 -4.45 6.32 22.16
CA VAL A 8 -3.60 5.22 22.67
C VAL A 8 -3.55 4.06 21.66
N SER A 9 -4.70 3.70 21.08
CA SER A 9 -4.78 2.64 20.06
C SER A 9 -3.92 2.96 18.83
N GLU A 10 -3.99 4.20 18.35
CA GLU A 10 -3.26 4.66 17.16
C GLU A 10 -1.75 4.70 17.39
N LEU A 11 -1.30 5.13 18.57
CA LEU A 11 0.13 5.11 18.94
C LEU A 11 0.66 3.68 19.05
N ALA A 12 -0.12 2.76 19.63
CA ALA A 12 0.24 1.35 19.69
C ALA A 12 0.30 0.72 18.29
N ARG A 13 -0.62 1.09 17.40
CA ARG A 13 -0.60 0.68 15.99
C ARG A 13 0.64 1.20 15.26
N PHE A 14 0.99 2.47 15.47
CA PHE A 14 2.21 3.07 14.92
C PHE A 14 3.46 2.32 15.38
N ALA A 15 3.61 2.05 16.68
CA ALA A 15 4.77 1.34 17.21
C ALA A 15 4.94 -0.05 16.59
N ARG A 16 3.85 -0.83 16.45
CA ARG A 16 3.88 -2.13 15.77
C ARG A 16 4.29 -2.01 14.30
N ASN A 17 3.76 -1.02 13.59
CA ASN A 17 4.10 -0.80 12.18
C ASN A 17 5.57 -0.39 12.00
N LEU A 18 6.10 0.42 12.92
CA LEU A 18 7.50 0.82 12.93
C LEU A 18 8.42 -0.38 13.18
N GLU A 19 8.06 -1.27 14.10
CA GLU A 19 8.80 -2.51 14.34
C GLU A 19 8.81 -3.40 13.08
N ASN A 20 7.66 -3.57 12.43
CA ASN A 20 7.57 -4.32 11.17
C ASN A 20 8.41 -3.70 10.05
N PHE A 21 8.40 -2.37 9.95
CA PHE A 21 9.23 -1.65 8.98
C PHE A 21 10.73 -1.91 9.21
N SER A 22 11.19 -1.96 10.47
CA SER A 22 12.60 -2.24 10.79
C SER A 22 13.08 -3.63 10.35
N LYS A 23 12.14 -4.59 10.18
CA LYS A 23 12.41 -5.96 9.74
C LYS A 23 12.38 -6.12 8.22
N THR A 24 12.00 -5.08 7.49
CA THR A 24 11.80 -5.11 6.03
C THR A 24 13.15 -5.00 5.32
N SER A 25 13.42 -5.88 4.34
CA SER A 25 14.64 -5.76 3.53
C SER A 25 14.61 -4.50 2.66
N PRO A 26 15.75 -3.95 2.20
CA PRO A 26 15.77 -2.77 1.31
C PRO A 26 14.95 -2.95 0.02
N GLU A 27 14.93 -4.16 -0.53
CA GLU A 27 14.15 -4.51 -1.73
C GLU A 27 12.65 -4.51 -1.45
N GLU A 28 12.23 -5.12 -0.34
CA GLU A 28 10.83 -5.09 0.11
C GLU A 28 10.39 -3.67 0.49
N ALA A 29 11.27 -2.87 1.10
CA ALA A 29 10.98 -1.49 1.45
C ALA A 29 10.76 -0.63 0.20
N MET A 30 11.56 -0.86 -0.84
CA MET A 30 11.37 -0.23 -2.15
C MET A 30 10.07 -0.66 -2.81
N TYR A 31 9.74 -1.96 -2.76
CA TYR A 31 8.46 -2.48 -3.24
C TYR A 31 7.27 -1.81 -2.52
N HIS A 32 7.27 -1.78 -1.18
CA HIS A 32 6.21 -1.15 -0.39
C HIS A 32 6.10 0.36 -0.64
N ARG A 33 7.24 1.05 -0.86
CA ARG A 33 7.26 2.45 -1.26
C ARG A 33 6.55 2.67 -2.59
N PHE A 34 6.87 1.89 -3.62
CA PHE A 34 6.22 2.01 -4.93
C PHE A 34 4.75 1.64 -4.87
N HIS A 35 4.38 0.63 -4.08
CA HIS A 35 2.98 0.27 -3.83
C HIS A 35 2.19 1.46 -3.27
N GLY A 36 2.69 2.07 -2.20
CA GLY A 36 2.03 3.23 -1.57
C GLY A 36 1.99 4.46 -2.48
N ILE A 37 3.02 4.70 -3.32
CA ILE A 37 3.02 5.76 -4.32
C ILE A 37 1.87 5.57 -5.32
N LEU A 38 1.69 4.36 -5.84
CA LEU A 38 0.64 4.05 -6.80
C LEU A 38 -0.76 4.20 -6.17
N GLU A 39 -0.97 3.69 -4.95
CA GLU A 39 -2.25 3.86 -4.23
C GLU A 39 -2.57 5.35 -4.00
N SER A 40 -1.59 6.13 -3.53
CA SER A 40 -1.74 7.57 -3.33
C SER A 40 -2.04 8.30 -4.64
N GLN A 41 -1.41 7.90 -5.74
CA GLN A 41 -1.65 8.45 -7.07
C GLN A 41 -3.09 8.18 -7.53
N ILE A 42 -3.60 6.96 -7.36
CA ILE A 42 -4.99 6.61 -7.72
C ILE A 42 -5.99 7.47 -6.93
N VAL A 43 -5.79 7.58 -5.62
CA VAL A 43 -6.64 8.42 -4.75
C VAL A 43 -6.59 9.89 -5.19
N THR A 44 -5.40 10.40 -5.47
CA THR A 44 -5.22 11.79 -5.93
C THR A 44 -5.94 12.03 -7.25
N LEU A 45 -5.79 11.13 -8.24
CA LEU A 45 -6.47 11.23 -9.53
C LEU A 45 -7.99 11.25 -9.37
N GLN A 46 -8.54 10.44 -8.46
CA GLN A 46 -9.96 10.40 -8.18
C GLN A 46 -10.43 11.69 -7.48
N CYS A 47 -9.72 12.14 -6.44
CA CYS A 47 -10.04 13.36 -5.69
C CYS A 47 -9.99 14.61 -6.58
N CYS A 48 -9.06 14.67 -7.54
CA CYS A 48 -8.94 15.75 -8.51
C CYS A 48 -9.94 15.63 -9.68
N GLY A 49 -10.78 14.60 -9.72
CA GLY A 49 -11.78 14.39 -10.78
C GLY A 49 -11.18 13.98 -12.14
N VAL A 50 -9.90 13.60 -12.19
CA VAL A 50 -9.24 13.13 -13.42
C VAL A 50 -9.78 11.75 -13.83
N ILE A 51 -10.13 10.92 -12.85
CA ILE A 51 -10.78 9.63 -13.04
C ILE A 51 -12.05 9.54 -12.20
N THR A 52 -12.99 8.72 -12.64
CA THR A 52 -14.17 8.36 -11.85
C THR A 52 -13.82 7.32 -10.79
N SER A 53 -14.75 7.05 -9.85
CA SER A 53 -14.61 5.94 -8.90
C SER A 53 -14.44 4.59 -9.60
N GLN A 54 -15.13 4.36 -10.72
CA GLN A 54 -14.94 3.14 -11.51
C GLN A 54 -13.55 3.11 -12.19
N GLY A 55 -13.03 4.27 -12.59
CA GLY A 55 -11.65 4.40 -13.07
C GLY A 55 -10.64 4.03 -12.00
N ALA A 56 -10.84 4.48 -10.75
CA ALA A 56 -9.98 4.12 -9.63
C ALA A 56 -9.97 2.61 -9.36
N VAL A 57 -11.14 1.94 -9.38
CA VAL A 57 -11.23 0.48 -9.25
C VAL A 57 -10.39 -0.23 -10.31
N LYS A 58 -10.52 0.18 -11.58
CA LYS A 58 -9.74 -0.43 -12.68
C LYS A 58 -8.23 -0.27 -12.51
N LEU A 59 -7.77 0.88 -12.01
CA LEU A 59 -6.35 1.09 -11.74
C LEU A 59 -5.84 0.22 -10.59
N HIS A 60 -6.64 0.05 -9.52
CA HIS A 60 -6.32 -0.89 -8.45
C HIS A 60 -6.27 -2.34 -8.95
N GLU A 61 -7.19 -2.76 -9.82
CA GLU A 61 -7.16 -4.08 -10.45
C GLU A 61 -5.87 -4.29 -11.27
N GLN A 62 -5.48 -3.32 -12.11
CA GLN A 62 -4.24 -3.38 -12.88
C GLN A 62 -3.01 -3.52 -11.98
N MET A 63 -2.97 -2.79 -10.86
CA MET A 63 -1.89 -2.88 -9.89
C MET A 63 -1.82 -4.29 -9.26
N VAL A 64 -2.96 -4.89 -8.90
CA VAL A 64 -3.03 -6.26 -8.38
C VAL A 64 -2.53 -7.28 -9.41
N GLU A 65 -2.90 -7.12 -10.68
CA GLU A 65 -2.44 -8.02 -11.74
C GLU A 65 -0.91 -7.98 -11.93
N VAL A 66 -0.30 -6.79 -11.88
CA VAL A 66 1.17 -6.66 -11.91
C VAL A 66 1.82 -7.35 -10.71
N ILE A 67 1.24 -7.21 -9.51
CA ILE A 67 1.72 -7.87 -8.29
C ILE A 67 1.62 -9.40 -8.43
N ARG A 68 0.49 -9.91 -8.94
CA ARG A 68 0.28 -11.34 -9.19
C ARG A 68 1.28 -11.88 -10.21
N ALA A 69 1.49 -11.18 -11.32
CA ALA A 69 2.46 -11.55 -12.33
C ALA A 69 3.88 -11.66 -11.76
N LYS A 70 4.30 -10.69 -10.93
CA LYS A 70 5.60 -10.76 -10.24
C LYS A 70 5.72 -11.96 -9.32
N ARG A 71 4.67 -12.30 -8.55
CA ARG A 71 4.67 -13.49 -7.67
C ARG A 71 4.72 -14.80 -8.45
N GLY A 72 4.01 -14.89 -9.57
CA GLY A 72 4.03 -16.06 -10.46
C GLY A 72 5.41 -16.31 -11.08
N THR A 73 6.18 -15.27 -11.35
CA THR A 73 7.56 -15.39 -11.85
C THR A 73 8.59 -15.81 -10.78
N THR A 74 8.28 -15.66 -9.49
CA THR A 74 9.19 -16.01 -8.39
C THR A 74 9.02 -17.47 -7.91
N GLN A 75 8.01 -18.20 -8.40
CA GLN A 75 7.75 -19.62 -8.07
C GLN A 75 8.28 -20.61 -9.12
N GLN A 76 9.46 -20.37 -9.71
CA GLN A 76 10.19 -21.46 -10.38
C GLN A 76 11.09 -22.17 -9.34
N PRO A 77 10.86 -23.47 -9.05
CA PRO A 77 11.74 -24.23 -8.17
C PRO A 77 13.08 -24.49 -8.88
N GLN A 78 14.18 -24.27 -8.17
CA GLN A 78 15.39 -25.08 -8.33
C GLN A 78 15.33 -26.25 -7.36
#